data_AF-A0A822E3B6-F1
#
_entry.id   AF-A0A822E3B6-F1
#
_cell.length_a   1.000
_cell.length_b   1.000
_cell.length_c   1.000
_cell.angle_alpha   90.00
_cell.angle_beta   90.00
_cell.angle_gamma   90.00
#
_symmetry.space_group_name_H-M   'P 1'
#
loop_
_entity.id
_entity.type
_entity.pdbx_description
1 polymer ?
#
loop_
_entity_poly.entity_id
_entity_poly.type
_entity_poly.pdbx_seq_one_letter_code
_entity_poly.pdbx_strand_id
1 'polypeptide(L)'
;EHPESCDIKPIKGDVIEISKDSSKNRTYVKLNDNGVQSTIELDSNKIEFNTAINDEDFRRAVAYLDACGSLDETSNALWETLARLAYVKQEYIIAEQAYTATRQMAKARFLHSINQLAREKNGSYDHYEVRAKLAIFERQLKTAESIYLENGDVDKAIDMYRSMHHWDEAIAVADRKRHPQADELRSTYYKWLID
;
A
#
# COMPACT_ATOMS: atom_id res chain seq x y z
N GLU A 1 -12.11 15.37 -6.40
CA GLU A 1 -11.30 14.59 -5.44
C GLU A 1 -10.86 15.53 -4.33
N HIS A 2 -11.24 15.23 -3.09
CA HIS A 2 -10.99 16.12 -1.96
C HIS A 2 -9.52 16.00 -1.52
N PRO A 3 -8.79 17.11 -1.33
CA PRO A 3 -7.43 17.04 -0.79
C PRO A 3 -7.52 16.56 0.66
N GLU A 4 -7.12 15.31 0.88
CA GLU A 4 -7.05 14.71 2.21
C GLU A 4 -5.97 15.45 3.01
N SER A 5 -6.40 16.06 4.13
CA SER A 5 -5.58 16.77 5.13
C SER A 5 -5.07 18.17 4.75
N CYS A 6 -5.99 19.15 4.68
CA CYS A 6 -5.62 20.55 4.90
C CYS A 6 -5.33 20.78 6.38
N ASP A 7 -4.06 21.00 6.75
CA ASP A 7 -3.72 21.55 8.07
C ASP A 7 -4.07 23.04 8.10
N ILE A 8 -5.21 23.36 8.71
CA ILE A 8 -5.66 24.75 8.86
C ILE A 8 -4.99 25.31 10.12
N LYS A 9 -3.90 26.06 9.94
CA LYS A 9 -3.32 26.88 11.02
C LYS A 9 -4.08 28.22 11.07
N PRO A 10 -4.79 28.55 12.16
CA PRO A 10 -5.44 29.84 12.29
C PRO A 10 -4.38 30.95 12.35
N ILE A 11 -4.44 31.85 11.39
CA ILE A 11 -3.55 33.01 11.30
C ILE A 11 -4.24 34.25 11.89
N LYS A 12 -3.48 35.12 12.54
CA LYS A 12 -3.93 36.46 12.95
C LYS A 12 -3.25 37.47 12.03
N GLY A 13 -4.06 38.24 11.29
CA GLY A 13 -3.59 39.24 10.32
C GLY A 13 -3.71 38.79 8.85
N ASP A 14 -3.34 39.71 7.94
CA ASP A 14 -3.40 39.53 6.50
C ASP A 14 -2.10 38.92 5.95
N VAL A 15 -2.20 38.04 4.95
CA VAL A 15 -1.05 37.46 4.26
C VAL A 15 -0.41 38.50 3.34
N ILE A 16 0.86 38.81 3.56
CA ILE A 16 1.61 39.78 2.74
C ILE A 16 2.38 39.07 1.64
N GLU A 17 3.12 38.02 2.01
CA GLU A 17 4.13 37.41 1.14
C GLU A 17 4.30 35.93 1.48
N ILE A 18 4.46 35.11 0.44
CA ILE A 18 4.88 33.71 0.55
C ILE A 18 6.28 33.62 -0.07
N SER A 19 7.29 33.28 0.72
CA SER A 19 8.68 33.20 0.29
C SER A 19 9.25 31.81 0.55
N LYS A 20 9.92 31.21 -0.45
CA LYS A 20 10.67 29.96 -0.30
C LYS A 20 12.15 30.28 -0.13
N ASP A 21 12.73 29.89 1.00
CA ASP A 21 14.16 29.98 1.22
C ASP A 21 14.85 28.77 0.55
N SER A 22 15.43 29.01 -0.63
CA SER A 22 16.13 27.99 -1.42
C SER A 22 17.31 27.34 -0.68
N SER A 23 17.87 28.01 0.34
CA SER A 23 19.02 27.47 1.10
C SER A 23 18.63 26.41 2.12
N LYS A 24 17.41 26.50 2.66
CA LYS A 24 16.87 25.58 3.68
C LYS A 24 15.71 24.73 3.19
N ASN A 25 15.30 24.92 1.93
CA ASN A 25 14.08 24.38 1.34
C ASN A 25 12.84 24.60 2.22
N ARG A 26 12.78 25.75 2.91
CA ARG A 26 11.71 26.09 3.84
C ARG A 26 10.80 27.17 3.27
N THR A 27 9.50 26.96 3.35
CA THR A 27 8.50 27.93 2.90
C THR A 27 7.97 28.71 4.09
N TYR A 28 8.03 30.03 4.00
CA TYR A 28 7.58 30.94 5.04
C TYR A 28 6.43 31.80 4.51
N VAL A 29 5.44 32.03 5.37
CA VAL A 29 4.35 32.97 5.13
C VAL A 29 4.54 34.16 6.06
N LYS A 30 4.68 35.36 5.50
CA LYS A 30 4.72 36.61 6.26
C LYS A 30 3.31 37.17 6.38
N LEU A 31 2.92 37.48 7.61
CA LEU A 31 1.62 38.03 7.99
C LEU A 31 1.81 39.44 8.55
N ASN A 32 0.84 40.32 8.33
CA ASN A 32 0.74 41.62 8.98
C ASN A 32 -0.53 41.68 9.84
N ASP A 33 -0.38 41.83 11.15
CA ASP A 33 -1.47 42.12 12.07
C ASP A 33 -1.27 43.52 12.65
N ASN A 34 -2.01 44.51 12.15
CA ASN A 34 -2.01 45.88 12.68
C ASN A 34 -0.59 46.51 12.83
N GLY A 35 0.33 46.21 11.92
CA GLY A 35 1.71 46.72 11.92
C GLY A 35 2.74 45.78 12.54
N VAL A 36 2.31 44.67 13.15
CA VAL A 36 3.19 43.61 13.64
C VAL A 36 3.37 42.56 12.55
N GLN A 37 4.60 42.44 12.04
CA GLN A 37 4.96 41.39 11.09
C GLN A 37 5.26 40.10 11.83
N SER A 38 4.60 39.00 11.45
CA SER A 38 4.91 37.66 11.95
C SER A 38 5.20 36.72 10.79
N THR A 39 6.11 35.77 11.01
CA THR A 39 6.49 34.78 10.00
C THR A 39 6.12 33.40 10.51
N ILE A 40 5.34 32.66 9.72
CA ILE A 40 4.97 31.28 10.02
C ILE A 40 5.72 30.37 9.05
N GLU A 41 6.44 29.40 9.58
CA GLU A 41 7.03 28.31 8.79
C GLU A 41 5.93 27.30 8.43
N LEU A 42 5.74 27.08 7.13
CA LEU A 42 4.92 25.98 6.63
C LEU A 42 5.75 24.71 6.69
N ASP A 43 5.08 23.59 6.96
CA ASP A 43 5.73 22.29 6.90
C ASP A 43 6.13 22.00 5.45
N SER A 44 7.40 22.27 5.18
CA SER A 44 7.95 22.17 3.84
C SER A 44 8.01 20.70 3.39
N ASN A 45 7.96 19.79 4.36
CA ASN A 45 7.87 18.35 4.13
C ASN A 45 6.56 17.96 3.46
N LYS A 46 5.45 18.51 3.95
CA LYS A 46 4.13 18.24 3.39
C LYS A 46 3.97 18.86 2.00
N ILE A 47 4.58 20.02 1.76
CA ILE A 47 4.51 20.71 0.45
C ILE A 47 5.27 19.94 -0.62
N GLU A 48 6.52 19.55 -0.35
CA GLU A 48 7.33 18.80 -1.32
C GLU A 48 6.76 17.40 -1.56
N PHE A 49 6.27 16.73 -0.52
CA PHE A 49 5.57 15.45 -0.67
C PHE A 49 4.34 15.59 -1.57
N ASN A 50 3.44 16.55 -1.29
CA ASN A 50 2.24 16.74 -2.10
C ASN A 50 2.58 17.13 -3.56
N THR A 51 3.64 17.91 -3.77
CA THR A 51 4.11 18.24 -5.11
C THR A 51 4.60 16.99 -5.85
N ALA A 52 5.43 16.17 -5.20
CA ALA A 52 5.95 14.93 -5.77
C ALA A 52 4.84 13.91 -6.08
N ILE A 53 3.82 13.82 -5.23
CA ILE A 53 2.63 12.99 -5.46
C ILE A 53 1.82 13.48 -6.66
N ASN A 54 1.60 14.79 -6.78
CA ASN A 54 0.89 15.38 -7.91
C ASN A 54 1.64 15.21 -9.24
N ASP A 55 2.97 15.25 -9.18
CA ASP A 55 3.85 15.01 -10.33
C ASP A 55 4.02 13.51 -10.66
N GLU A 56 3.35 12.62 -9.91
CA GLU A 56 3.49 11.15 -9.99
C GLU A 56 4.93 10.64 -9.78
N ASP A 57 5.82 11.48 -9.23
CA ASP A 57 7.19 11.12 -8.90
C ASP A 57 7.28 10.55 -7.49
N PHE A 58 6.85 9.29 -7.38
CA PHE A 58 6.88 8.56 -6.12
C PHE A 58 8.31 8.31 -5.61
N ARG A 59 9.33 8.27 -6.48
CA ARG A 59 10.72 8.09 -6.06
C ARG A 59 11.24 9.32 -5.32
N ARG A 60 10.90 10.51 -5.81
CA ARG A 60 11.19 11.77 -5.12
C ARG A 60 10.49 11.83 -3.76
N ALA A 61 9.24 11.36 -3.68
CA ALA A 61 8.50 11.28 -2.42
C ALA A 61 9.20 10.34 -1.41
N VAL A 62 9.65 9.16 -1.82
CA VAL A 62 10.43 8.23 -0.98
C VAL A 62 11.71 8.87 -0.46
N ALA A 63 12.53 9.45 -1.35
CA ALA A 63 13.80 10.07 -0.96
C ALA A 63 13.59 11.21 0.05
N TYR A 64 12.49 11.94 -0.08
CA TYR A 64 12.12 12.99 0.84
C TYR A 64 11.74 12.45 2.23
N LEU A 65 10.93 11.39 2.26
CA LEU A 65 10.50 10.78 3.50
C LEU A 65 11.66 10.06 4.24
N ASP A 66 12.56 9.43 3.50
CA ASP A 66 13.79 8.85 4.04
C ASP A 66 14.70 9.94 4.64
N ALA A 67 14.82 11.10 3.98
CA ALA A 67 15.59 12.23 4.47
C ALA A 67 14.98 12.87 5.73
N CYS A 68 13.65 12.79 5.89
CA CYS A 68 12.97 13.33 7.07
C CYS A 68 13.32 12.57 8.35
N GLY A 69 13.61 11.26 8.27
CA GLY A 69 14.21 10.45 9.35
C GLY A 69 13.47 10.42 10.71
N SER A 70 12.42 11.19 10.90
CA SER A 70 11.64 11.24 12.12
C SER A 70 10.52 10.20 12.03
N LEU A 71 10.46 9.33 13.04
CA LEU A 71 9.39 8.35 13.26
C LEU A 71 8.13 9.04 13.84
N ASP A 72 7.85 10.25 13.39
CA ASP A 72 6.70 11.01 13.85
C ASP A 72 5.42 10.41 13.27
N GLU A 73 4.30 10.57 13.99
CA GLU A 73 2.98 10.13 13.53
C GLU A 73 2.62 10.75 12.16
N THR A 74 3.09 11.97 11.89
CA THR A 74 2.93 12.66 10.61
C THR A 74 3.68 11.97 9.48
N SER A 75 4.94 11.56 9.70
CA SER A 75 5.76 10.83 8.74
C SER A 75 5.13 9.47 8.41
N ASN A 76 4.64 8.76 9.43
CA ASN A 76 3.92 7.49 9.25
C ASN A 76 2.67 7.68 8.38
N ALA A 77 1.87 8.72 8.64
CA ALA A 77 0.71 9.04 7.82
C ALA A 77 1.08 9.34 6.36
N LEU A 78 2.18 10.08 6.12
CA LEU A 78 2.67 10.34 4.77
C LEU A 78 3.09 9.05 4.06
N TRP A 79 3.82 8.16 4.73
CA TRP A 79 4.16 6.84 4.18
C TRP A 79 2.93 5.98 3.88
N GLU A 80 1.90 6.02 4.72
CA GLU A 80 0.63 5.30 4.44
C GLU A 80 -0.08 5.86 3.20
N THR A 81 -0.12 7.19 3.04
CA THR A 81 -0.69 7.81 1.84
C THR A 81 0.11 7.44 0.58
N LEU A 82 1.44 7.44 0.67
CA LEU A 82 2.32 7.00 -0.42
C LEU A 82 2.08 5.54 -0.78
N ALA A 83 1.96 4.65 0.21
CA ALA A 83 1.71 3.22 -0.02
C ALA A 83 0.40 2.99 -0.78
N ARG A 84 -0.68 3.69 -0.40
CA ARG A 84 -1.99 3.59 -1.07
C ARG A 84 -1.91 4.12 -2.50
N LEU A 85 -1.29 5.28 -2.72
CA LEU A 85 -1.20 5.89 -4.04
C LEU A 85 -0.31 5.10 -5.00
N ALA A 86 0.86 4.65 -4.52
CA ALA A 86 1.75 3.77 -5.27
C ALA A 86 1.05 2.46 -5.65
N TYR A 87 0.24 1.90 -4.75
CA TYR A 87 -0.56 0.71 -5.05
C TYR A 87 -1.59 0.95 -6.16
N VAL A 88 -2.34 2.05 -6.10
CA VAL A 88 -3.34 2.42 -7.14
C VAL A 88 -2.67 2.63 -8.51
N LYS A 89 -1.46 3.20 -8.53
CA LYS A 89 -0.67 3.41 -9.75
C LYS A 89 0.12 2.18 -10.19
N GLN A 90 -0.05 1.04 -9.52
CA GLN A 90 0.62 -0.23 -9.82
C GLN A 90 2.16 -0.20 -9.65
N GLU A 91 2.67 0.75 -8.86
CA GLU A 91 4.08 0.87 -8.47
C GLU A 91 4.35 0.04 -7.20
N TYR A 92 4.24 -1.29 -7.33
CA TYR A 92 4.28 -2.22 -6.19
C TYR A 92 5.62 -2.23 -5.42
N ILE A 93 6.73 -1.88 -6.07
CA ILE A 93 8.06 -1.81 -5.43
C ILE A 93 8.09 -0.65 -4.44
N ILE A 94 7.54 0.49 -4.81
CA ILE A 94 7.48 1.68 -3.95
C ILE A 94 6.47 1.44 -2.83
N ALA A 95 5.33 0.83 -3.14
CA ALA A 95 4.36 0.43 -2.13
C ALA A 95 4.97 -0.53 -1.09
N GLU A 96 5.81 -1.48 -1.50
CA GLU A 96 6.55 -2.36 -0.58
C GLU A 96 7.43 -1.56 0.38
N GLN A 97 8.23 -0.63 -0.15
CA GLN A 97 9.09 0.24 0.67
C GLN A 97 8.26 1.05 1.68
N ALA A 98 7.16 1.63 1.25
CA ALA A 98 6.27 2.38 2.12
C ALA A 98 5.61 1.51 3.21
N TYR A 99 5.24 0.25 2.91
CA TYR A 99 4.75 -0.69 3.92
C TYR A 99 5.83 -1.13 4.91
N THR A 100 7.10 -1.20 4.49
CA THR A 100 8.21 -1.46 5.43
C THR A 100 8.44 -0.29 6.37
N ALA A 101 8.37 0.95 5.85
CA ALA A 101 8.53 2.17 6.64
C ALA A 101 7.43 2.33 7.70
N THR A 102 6.17 2.02 7.35
CA THR A 102 5.00 2.07 8.26
C THR A 102 4.92 0.89 9.24
N ARG A 103 5.92 0.00 9.25
CA ARG A 103 5.94 -1.25 10.06
C ARG A 103 4.81 -2.23 9.77
N GLN A 104 4.14 -2.11 8.63
CA GLN A 104 3.13 -3.08 8.16
C GLN A 104 3.80 -4.31 7.53
N MET A 105 4.62 -5.01 8.34
CA MET A 105 5.51 -6.08 7.87
C MET A 105 4.78 -7.26 7.23
N ALA A 106 3.53 -7.56 7.65
CA ALA A 106 2.73 -8.60 7.01
C ALA A 106 2.39 -8.25 5.56
N LYS A 107 1.95 -7.01 5.31
CA LYS A 107 1.67 -6.51 3.96
C LYS A 107 2.95 -6.41 3.13
N ALA A 108 4.02 -5.89 3.72
CA ALA A 108 5.32 -5.77 3.05
C ALA A 108 5.85 -7.15 2.61
N ARG A 109 5.84 -8.17 3.48
CA ARG A 109 6.28 -9.53 3.12
C ARG A 109 5.42 -10.15 2.02
N PHE A 110 4.11 -9.94 2.06
CA PHE A 110 3.22 -10.47 1.04
C PHE A 110 3.49 -9.81 -0.31
N LEU A 111 3.60 -8.48 -0.33
CA LEU A 111 3.90 -7.70 -1.54
C LEU A 111 5.31 -8.01 -2.08
N HIS A 112 6.28 -8.23 -1.20
CA HIS A 112 7.61 -8.74 -1.58
C HIS A 112 7.52 -10.07 -2.33
N SER A 113 6.70 -11.01 -1.82
CA SER A 113 6.49 -12.31 -2.49
C SER A 113 5.82 -12.16 -3.86
N ILE A 114 4.98 -11.14 -4.05
CA ILE A 114 4.37 -10.79 -5.34
C ILE A 114 5.43 -10.23 -6.28
N ASN A 115 6.24 -9.28 -5.82
CA ASN A 115 7.30 -8.65 -6.59
C ASN A 115 8.36 -9.67 -7.03
N GLN A 116 8.70 -10.63 -6.16
CA GLN A 116 9.57 -11.75 -6.51
C GLN A 116 8.95 -12.63 -7.60
N LEU A 117 7.68 -13.00 -7.46
CA LEU A 117 6.97 -13.78 -8.48
C LEU A 117 6.89 -13.05 -9.81
N ALA A 118 6.61 -11.73 -9.79
CA ALA A 118 6.60 -10.92 -10.99
C ALA A 118 7.96 -10.93 -11.69
N ARG A 119 9.07 -10.82 -10.95
CA ARG A 119 10.44 -10.93 -11.50
C ARG A 119 10.71 -12.29 -12.13
N GLU A 120 10.29 -13.37 -11.48
CA GLU A 120 10.41 -14.74 -12.01
C GLU A 120 9.61 -14.92 -13.31
N LYS A 121 8.51 -14.20 -13.47
CA LYS A 121 7.62 -14.24 -14.64
C LYS A 121 7.89 -13.09 -15.61
N ASN A 122 9.17 -12.83 -15.91
CA ASN A 122 9.65 -11.80 -16.84
C ASN A 122 9.31 -10.33 -16.47
N GLY A 123 9.09 -10.05 -15.18
CA GLY A 123 8.70 -8.72 -14.72
C GLY A 123 7.25 -8.34 -15.05
N SER A 124 6.43 -9.29 -15.53
CA SER A 124 5.05 -9.00 -15.91
C SER A 124 4.11 -9.18 -14.71
N TYR A 125 3.51 -8.07 -14.27
CA TYR A 125 2.41 -8.09 -13.30
C TYR A 125 1.08 -8.60 -13.89
N ASP A 126 1.01 -8.76 -15.22
CA ASP A 126 -0.17 -9.29 -15.91
C ASP A 126 -0.25 -10.82 -15.87
N HIS A 127 0.81 -11.49 -15.43
CA HIS A 127 0.80 -12.94 -15.28
C HIS A 127 -0.31 -13.37 -14.31
N TYR A 128 -1.05 -14.41 -14.66
CA TYR A 128 -2.25 -14.79 -13.92
C TYR A 128 -1.97 -15.13 -12.45
N GLU A 129 -0.83 -15.74 -12.12
CA GLU A 129 -0.45 -16.03 -10.73
C GLU A 129 -0.19 -14.75 -9.93
N VAL A 130 0.41 -13.74 -10.57
CA VAL A 130 0.68 -12.42 -9.95
C VAL A 130 -0.63 -11.69 -9.72
N ARG A 131 -1.53 -11.69 -10.73
CA ARG A 131 -2.89 -11.12 -10.60
C ARG A 131 -3.72 -11.81 -9.52
N ALA A 132 -3.66 -13.13 -9.43
CA ALA A 132 -4.35 -13.87 -8.39
C ALA A 132 -3.78 -13.55 -7.00
N LYS A 133 -2.46 -13.47 -6.83
CA LYS A 133 -1.86 -13.03 -5.57
C LYS A 133 -2.21 -11.58 -5.22
N LEU A 134 -2.25 -10.67 -6.19
CA LEU A 134 -2.72 -9.29 -5.96
C LEU A 134 -4.18 -9.28 -5.48
N ALA A 135 -5.04 -10.09 -6.07
CA ALA A 135 -6.42 -10.25 -5.59
C ALA A 135 -6.49 -10.79 -4.15
N ILE A 136 -5.61 -11.74 -3.78
CA ILE A 136 -5.50 -12.20 -2.39
C ILE A 136 -5.06 -11.06 -1.46
N PHE A 137 -4.10 -10.24 -1.89
CA PHE A 137 -3.65 -9.08 -1.11
C PHE A 137 -4.78 -8.09 -0.80
N GLU A 138 -5.67 -7.87 -1.77
CA GLU A 138 -6.88 -7.05 -1.62
C GLU A 138 -8.03 -7.76 -0.88
N ARG A 139 -7.81 -8.99 -0.41
CA ARG A 139 -8.83 -9.87 0.21
C ARG A 139 -9.96 -10.27 -0.74
N GLN A 140 -9.77 -10.14 -2.05
CA GLN A 140 -10.71 -10.56 -3.09
C GLN A 140 -10.53 -12.06 -3.42
N LEU A 141 -10.86 -12.93 -2.46
CA LEU A 141 -10.62 -14.37 -2.59
C LEU A 141 -11.39 -15.03 -3.75
N LYS A 142 -12.59 -14.54 -4.05
CA LYS A 142 -13.40 -15.06 -5.16
C LYS A 142 -12.82 -14.70 -6.53
N THR A 143 -12.27 -13.50 -6.66
CA THR A 143 -11.54 -13.07 -7.86
C THR A 143 -10.29 -13.94 -8.05
N ALA A 144 -9.52 -14.17 -6.99
CA ALA A 144 -8.36 -15.06 -7.03
C ALA A 144 -8.72 -16.51 -7.38
N GLU A 145 -9.79 -17.06 -6.79
CA GLU A 145 -10.35 -18.37 -7.13
C GLU A 145 -10.66 -18.46 -8.63
N SER A 146 -11.39 -17.49 -9.19
CA SER A 146 -11.74 -17.47 -10.62
C SER A 146 -10.49 -17.48 -11.49
N ILE A 147 -9.50 -16.64 -11.19
CA ILE A 147 -8.25 -16.55 -11.96
C ILE A 147 -7.51 -17.91 -11.94
N TYR A 148 -7.38 -18.55 -10.78
CA TYR A 148 -6.72 -19.86 -10.71
C TYR A 148 -7.50 -20.94 -11.45
N LEU A 149 -8.82 -20.99 -11.30
CA LEU A 149 -9.67 -22.00 -11.94
C LEU A 149 -9.76 -21.83 -13.46
N GLU A 150 -9.75 -20.60 -13.98
CA GLU A 150 -9.72 -20.28 -15.41
C GLU A 150 -8.42 -20.77 -16.06
N ASN A 151 -7.31 -20.72 -15.32
CA ASN A 151 -6.01 -21.21 -15.78
C ASN A 151 -5.77 -22.71 -15.47
N GLY A 152 -6.76 -23.40 -14.89
CA GLY A 152 -6.69 -24.83 -14.57
C GLY A 152 -5.92 -25.18 -13.29
N ASP A 153 -5.41 -24.19 -12.56
CA ASP A 153 -4.60 -24.37 -11.35
C ASP A 153 -5.50 -24.56 -10.10
N VAL A 154 -6.22 -25.69 -10.04
CA VAL A 154 -7.12 -26.01 -8.92
C VAL A 154 -6.35 -26.16 -7.60
N ASP A 155 -5.15 -26.74 -7.64
CA ASP A 155 -4.28 -26.90 -6.46
C ASP A 155 -3.98 -25.56 -5.79
N LYS A 156 -3.62 -24.53 -6.57
CA LYS A 156 -3.34 -23.18 -6.02
C LYS A 156 -4.58 -22.54 -5.41
N ALA A 157 -5.76 -22.77 -5.99
CA ALA A 157 -7.01 -22.28 -5.43
C ALA A 157 -7.35 -22.96 -4.08
N ILE A 158 -7.10 -24.27 -3.97
CA ILE A 158 -7.28 -25.03 -2.73
C ILE A 158 -6.24 -24.58 -1.68
N ASP A 159 -4.97 -24.52 -2.05
CA ASP A 159 -3.87 -24.12 -1.16
C ASP A 159 -4.05 -22.69 -0.65
N MET A 160 -4.56 -21.79 -1.48
CA MET A 160 -4.96 -20.45 -1.10
C MET A 160 -5.95 -20.50 0.08
N TYR A 161 -7.07 -21.20 -0.08
CA TYR A 161 -8.08 -21.31 0.98
C TYR A 161 -7.55 -22.01 2.23
N ARG A 162 -6.75 -23.07 2.06
CA ARG A 162 -6.11 -23.79 3.17
C ARG A 162 -5.19 -22.88 3.98
N SER A 163 -4.38 -22.04 3.32
CA SER A 163 -3.45 -21.11 3.99
C SER A 163 -4.16 -20.06 4.85
N MET A 164 -5.44 -19.81 4.57
CA MET A 164 -6.30 -18.88 5.32
C MET A 164 -7.22 -19.58 6.33
N HIS A 165 -7.11 -20.91 6.48
CA HIS A 165 -8.00 -21.75 7.30
C HIS A 165 -9.47 -21.77 6.83
N HIS A 166 -9.73 -21.44 5.56
CA HIS A 166 -11.03 -21.51 4.92
C HIS A 166 -11.27 -22.92 4.35
N TRP A 167 -11.43 -23.90 5.24
CA TRP A 167 -11.49 -25.32 4.89
C TRP A 167 -12.74 -25.68 4.09
N ASP A 168 -13.89 -25.09 4.43
CA ASP A 168 -15.16 -25.35 3.73
C ASP A 168 -15.07 -24.92 2.27
N GLU A 169 -14.49 -23.74 1.99
CA GLU A 169 -14.28 -23.27 0.63
C GLU A 169 -13.23 -24.10 -0.12
N ALA A 170 -12.15 -24.53 0.55
CA ALA A 170 -11.16 -25.42 -0.04
C ALA A 170 -11.78 -26.75 -0.49
N ILE A 171 -12.60 -27.37 0.37
CA ILE A 171 -13.31 -28.62 0.08
C ILE A 171 -14.35 -28.39 -1.02
N ALA A 172 -15.11 -27.29 -0.98
CA ALA A 172 -16.11 -26.98 -2.00
C ALA A 172 -15.50 -26.79 -3.39
N VAL A 173 -14.31 -26.18 -3.48
CA VAL A 173 -13.55 -26.06 -4.74
C VAL A 173 -13.08 -27.42 -5.21
N ALA A 174 -12.51 -28.23 -4.31
CA ALA A 174 -12.03 -29.57 -4.62
C ALA A 174 -13.18 -30.48 -5.13
N ASP A 175 -14.33 -30.47 -4.47
CA ASP A 175 -15.52 -31.24 -4.86
C ASP A 175 -16.05 -30.80 -6.23
N ARG A 176 -16.18 -29.49 -6.45
CA ARG A 176 -16.70 -28.94 -7.71
C ARG A 176 -15.84 -29.35 -8.91
N LYS A 177 -14.52 -29.45 -8.69
CA LYS A 177 -13.55 -29.84 -9.72
C LYS A 177 -13.22 -31.33 -9.71
N ARG A 178 -13.85 -32.13 -8.84
CA ARG A 178 -13.59 -33.57 -8.63
C ARG A 178 -12.10 -33.84 -8.41
N HIS A 179 -11.46 -33.02 -7.58
CA HIS A 179 -10.03 -33.09 -7.32
C HIS A 179 -9.68 -34.35 -6.50
N PRO A 180 -8.62 -35.11 -6.83
CA PRO A 180 -8.25 -36.34 -6.11
C PRO A 180 -7.99 -36.13 -4.62
N GLN A 181 -7.54 -34.93 -4.23
CA GLN A 181 -7.22 -34.60 -2.84
C GLN A 181 -8.44 -34.20 -1.99
N ALA A 182 -9.67 -34.20 -2.54
CA ALA A 182 -10.86 -33.79 -1.81
C ALA A 182 -11.09 -34.64 -0.54
N ASP A 183 -10.88 -35.95 -0.62
CA ASP A 183 -11.07 -36.87 0.51
C ASP A 183 -9.97 -36.71 1.58
N GLU A 184 -8.74 -36.42 1.15
CA GLU A 184 -7.60 -36.15 2.03
C GLU A 184 -7.78 -34.82 2.78
N LEU A 185 -8.27 -33.79 2.09
CA LEU A 185 -8.59 -32.49 2.68
C LEU A 185 -9.68 -32.62 3.75
N ARG A 186 -10.75 -33.36 3.47
CA ARG A 186 -11.81 -33.64 4.44
C ARG A 186 -11.28 -34.37 5.66
N SER A 187 -10.50 -35.43 5.45
CA SER A 187 -9.91 -36.21 6.55
C SER A 187 -9.03 -35.35 7.45
N THR A 188 -8.21 -34.49 6.84
CA THR A 188 -7.35 -33.53 7.56
C THR A 188 -8.17 -32.52 8.36
N TYR A 189 -9.22 -31.96 7.74
CA TYR A 189 -10.11 -31.00 8.39
C TYR A 189 -10.88 -31.62 9.57
N TYR A 190 -11.42 -32.82 9.39
CA TYR A 190 -12.09 -33.56 10.48
C TYR A 190 -11.14 -33.84 11.65
N LYS A 191 -9.89 -34.22 11.37
CA LYS A 191 -8.89 -34.41 12.41
C LYS A 191 -8.63 -33.11 13.19
N TRP A 192 -8.43 -31.99 12.47
CA TRP A 192 -8.24 -30.68 13.09
C TRP A 192 -9.43 -30.20 13.92
N LEU A 193 -10.65 -30.61 13.59
CA LEU A 193 -11.86 -30.25 14.34
C LEU A 193 -12.04 -31.05 15.65
N ILE A 194 -11.43 -32.24 15.72
CA ILE A 194 -11.55 -33.17 16.86
C ILE A 194 -10.42 -32.95 17.87
N ASP A 195 -9.22 -32.57 17.41
CA ASP A 195 -8.06 -32.21 18.24
C ASP A 195 -8.25 -30.83 18.90
#